data_AF-A0A6L4ZGB9-F1
#
_entry.id   AF-A0A6L4ZGB9-F1
#
_cell.length_a   1.000
_cell.length_b   1.000
_cell.length_c   1.000
_cell.angle_alpha   90.00
_cell.angle_beta   90.00
_cell.angle_gamma   90.00
#
_symmetry.space_group_name_H-M   'P 1'
#
loop_
_entity.id
_entity.type
_entity.pdbx_description
1 polymer ?
#
loop_
_entity_poly.entity_id
_entity_poly.type
_entity_poly.pdbx_seq_one_letter_code
_entity_poly.pdbx_strand_id
1 'polypeptide(L)' 'HFRNITEVPKIVIQRLEHYFLTYKDMPGEDRYTEIPTTYGAEEAYEVIKLSMGDYNNKFDNLGKLLA' A
#
# COMPACT_ATOMS: atom_id res chain seq x y z
N HIS A 1 -19.57 5.93 -10.88
CA HIS A 1 -18.54 5.09 -10.23
C HIS A 1 -17.18 5.69 -10.54
N PHE A 2 -16.28 5.77 -9.54
CA PHE A 2 -14.94 6.33 -9.71
C PHE A 2 -14.02 5.34 -10.43
N ARG A 3 -13.20 5.83 -11.37
CA ARG A 3 -12.21 5.03 -12.13
C ARG A 3 -10.77 5.43 -11.85
N ASN A 4 -10.56 6.63 -11.32
CA ASN A 4 -9.24 7.15 -10.95
C ASN A 4 -9.30 7.81 -9.57
N ILE A 5 -8.18 7.82 -8.85
CA ILE A 5 -8.07 8.46 -7.54
C ILE A 5 -8.36 9.97 -7.60
N THR A 6 -8.10 10.62 -8.73
CA THR A 6 -8.42 12.04 -8.96
C THR A 6 -9.91 12.35 -9.00
N GLU A 7 -10.76 11.34 -9.23
CA GLU A 7 -12.23 11.48 -9.20
C GLU A 7 -12.77 11.39 -7.77
N VAL A 8 -11.96 10.90 -6.82
CA VAL A 8 -12.33 10.79 -5.41
C VAL A 8 -12.27 12.18 -4.76
N PRO A 9 -13.26 12.58 -3.94
CA PRO A 9 -13.20 13.82 -3.20
C PRO A 9 -11.91 13.91 -2.37
N LYS A 10 -11.14 14.99 -2.55
CA LYS A 10 -9.83 15.18 -1.90
C LYS A 10 -9.87 14.99 -0.38
N ILE A 11 -10.96 15.39 0.27
CA ILE A 11 -11.13 15.23 1.72
C ILE A 11 -11.08 13.77 2.19
N VAL A 12 -11.49 12.82 1.35
CA VAL A 12 -11.42 11.38 1.67
C VAL A 12 -9.96 10.94 1.66
N ILE A 13 -9.20 11.35 0.64
CA ILE A 13 -7.76 11.05 0.52
C ILE A 13 -7.01 11.64 1.71
N GLN A 14 -7.23 12.92 2.02
CA GLN A 14 -6.59 13.61 3.15
C GLN A 14 -6.86 12.93 4.50
N ARG A 15 -8.06 12.39 4.71
CA ARG A 15 -8.38 11.65 5.95
C ARG A 15 -7.61 10.34 6.05
N LEU A 16 -7.41 9.64 4.94
CA LEU A 16 -6.59 8.42 4.90
C LEU A 16 -5.12 8.74 5.13
N GLU A 17 -4.59 9.76 4.46
CA GLU A 17 -3.21 10.25 4.66
C GLU A 17 -2.99 10.60 6.13
N HIS A 18 -3.88 11.41 6.72
CA HIS A 18 -3.80 11.77 8.13
C HIS A 18 -3.77 10.54 9.03
N TYR A 19 -4.71 9.61 8.84
CA TYR A 19 -4.76 8.38 9.63
C TYR A 19 -3.45 7.59 9.55
N PHE A 20 -2.94 7.28 8.35
CA PHE A 20 -1.74 6.47 8.20
C PHE A 20 -0.48 7.18 8.68
N LEU A 21 -0.40 8.50 8.54
CA LEU A 21 0.75 9.25 9.02
C LEU A 21 0.76 9.35 10.55
N THR A 22 -0.39 9.27 11.24
CA THR A 22 -0.45 9.50 12.70
C THR A 22 -0.83 8.27 13.54
N TYR A 23 -1.27 7.15 12.96
CA TYR A 23 -1.83 6.04 13.75
C TYR A 23 -0.81 5.35 14.69
N LYS A 24 0.48 5.57 14.45
CA LYS A 24 1.60 5.07 15.27
C LYS A 24 2.24 6.14 16.14
N ASP A 25 1.78 7.39 16.08
CA ASP A 25 2.42 8.48 16.80
C ASP A 25 2.22 8.29 18.31
N MET A 26 3.33 8.16 19.03
CA MET A 26 3.35 8.01 20.49
C MET A 26 4.20 9.13 21.12
N PRO A 27 3.77 9.71 22.26
CA PRO A 27 4.56 10.73 22.93
C PRO A 27 5.96 10.21 23.29
N GLY A 28 7.00 10.92 22.83
CA GLY A 28 8.40 10.57 23.11
C GLY A 28 9.03 9.56 22.14
N GLU A 29 8.30 9.09 21.13
CA GLU A 29 8.85 8.27 20.04
C GLU A 29 9.06 9.08 18.76
N ASP A 30 10.10 8.71 18.02
CA ASP A 30 10.36 9.26 16.69
C ASP A 30 9.33 8.74 15.68
N ARG A 31 8.96 9.62 14.75
CA ARG A 31 7.99 9.30 13.70
C ARG A 31 8.68 8.70 12.49
N TYR A 32 8.31 7.47 12.12
CA TYR A 32 8.94 6.72 11.02
C TYR A 32 8.03 6.41 9.83
N THR A 33 6.78 6.89 9.82
CA THR A 33 5.82 6.58 8.74
C THR A 33 5.71 7.74 7.76
N GLU A 34 5.82 7.44 6.47
CA GLU A 34 5.70 8.40 5.37
C GLU A 34 4.82 7.87 4.24
N ILE A 35 4.28 8.80 3.44
CA ILE A 35 3.59 8.53 2.18
C ILE A 35 4.40 9.25 1.10
N PRO A 36 5.37 8.57 0.45
CA PRO A 36 6.30 9.24 -0.46
C PRO A 36 5.64 9.61 -1.80
N THR A 37 4.67 8.83 -2.24
CA THR A 37 3.91 9.12 -3.46
C THR A 37 2.53 8.48 -3.40
N THR A 38 1.60 9.05 -4.16
CA THR A 38 0.28 8.46 -4.43
C THR A 38 0.20 8.17 -5.93
N TYR A 39 -0.22 6.96 -6.28
CA TYR A 39 -0.32 6.52 -7.67
C TYR A 39 -1.76 6.26 -8.11
N GLY A 40 -1.96 6.29 -9.43
CA GLY A 40 -3.25 6.01 -10.07
C GLY A 40 -3.56 4.51 -10.17
N ALA A 41 -4.73 4.18 -10.71
CA ALA A 41 -5.20 2.80 -10.80
C ALA A 41 -4.27 1.88 -11.60
N GLU A 42 -3.68 2.36 -12.70
CA GLU A 42 -2.79 1.57 -13.56
C GLU A 42 -1.55 1.07 -12.81
N GLU A 43 -0.82 1.98 -12.17
CA GLU A 43 0.36 1.65 -11.37
C GLU A 43 -0.02 0.80 -10.16
N ALA A 44 -1.18 1.05 -9.53
CA ALA A 44 -1.69 0.20 -8.46
C ALA A 44 -1.86 -1.26 -8.90
N TYR A 45 -2.43 -1.49 -10.09
CA TYR A 45 -2.59 -2.83 -10.64
C TYR A 45 -1.25 -3.51 -10.89
N GLU A 46 -0.24 -2.76 -11.33
CA GLU A 46 1.08 -3.31 -11.56
C GLU A 46 1.78 -3.69 -10.26
N VAL A 47 1.72 -2.83 -9.24
CA VAL A 47 2.22 -3.15 -7.88
C VAL A 47 1.57 -4.42 -7.33
N ILE A 48 0.27 -4.62 -7.54
CA ILE A 48 -0.43 -5.85 -7.13
C ILE A 48 0.14 -7.07 -7.85
N LYS A 49 0.30 -7.01 -9.18
CA LYS A 49 0.87 -8.14 -9.94
C LYS A 49 2.30 -8.46 -9.52
N LEU A 50 3.13 -7.44 -9.31
CA LEU A 50 4.50 -7.62 -8.82
C LEU A 50 4.50 -8.26 -7.43
N SER A 51 3.62 -7.81 -6.53
CA SER A 51 3.47 -8.39 -5.18
C SER A 51 3.05 -9.87 -5.21
N MET A 52 2.19 -10.26 -6.16
CA MET A 52 1.85 -11.66 -6.40
C MET A 52 3.07 -12.48 -6.87
N GLY A 53 3.89 -11.90 -7.75
CA GLY A 53 5.17 -12.47 -8.17
C GLY A 53 6.14 -12.65 -7.01
N ASP A 54 6.30 -11.63 -6.17
CA ASP A 54 7.16 -11.67 -4.98
C ASP A 54 6.71 -12.74 -3.99
N TYR A 55 5.40 -12.87 -3.76
CA TYR A 55 4.84 -13.92 -2.93
C TYR A 55 5.18 -15.30 -3.50
N ASN A 56 4.90 -15.53 -4.79
CA ASN A 56 5.21 -16.79 -5.44
C ASN A 56 6.71 -17.11 -5.36
N ASN A 57 7.58 -16.16 -5.71
CA ASN A 57 9.04 -16.35 -5.65
C ASN A 57 9.52 -16.69 -4.23
N LYS A 58 8.95 -16.05 -3.21
CA LYS A 58 9.30 -16.29 -1.80
C LYS A 58 8.85 -17.67 -1.31
N PHE A 59 7.74 -18.21 -1.83
CA PHE A 59 7.11 -19.42 -1.32
C PHE A 59 7.03 -20.59 -2.32
N ASP A 60 7.57 -20.47 -3.54
CA ASP A 60 7.56 -21.52 -4.57
C ASP A 60 8.26 -22.81 -4.08
N ASN A 61 9.29 -22.64 -3.25
CA ASN A 61 10.00 -23.76 -2.63
C ASN A 61 9.20 -24.43 -1.50
N LEU A 62 8.19 -23.76 -0.92
CA LEU A 62 7.35 -24.33 0.12
C LEU A 62 6.42 -25.41 -0.44
N GLY A 63 5.90 -25.20 -1.66
CA GLY A 63 5.11 -26.21 -2.36
C GLY A 63 5.93 -27.45 -2.76
N LYS A 64 7.22 -27.27 -3.10
CA LYS A 64 8.15 -28.36 -3.40
C LYS A 64 8.65 -29.12 -2.16
N LEU A 65 8.69 -28.46 -1.00
CA LEU A 65 9.13 -29.06 0.27
C LEU A 65 8.02 -29.85 0.97
N LEU A 66 6.75 -29.53 0.68
CA LEU A 66 5.57 -30.15 1.28
C LEU A 66 4.94 -31.25 0.40
N ALA A 67 5.49 -31.51 -0.78
CA ALA A 67 5.11 -32.58 -1.70
C ALA A 67 6.09 -33.76 -1.60
#